data_AF-A0A954W461-F1
#
_entry.id   AF-A0A954W461-F1
#
_cell.length_a   1.000
_cell.length_b   1.000
_cell.length_c   1.000
_cell.angle_alpha   90.00
_cell.angle_beta   90.00
_cell.angle_gamma   90.00
#
_symmetry.space_group_name_H-M   'P 1'
#
loop_
_entity.id
_entity.type
_entity.pdbx_description
1 polymer ?
#
loop_
_entity_poly.entity_id
_entity_poly.type
_entity_poly.pdbx_seq_one_letter_code
_entity_poly.pdbx_strand_id
1 'polypeptide(L)'
;YFPDPWWKKRHRKRRVLNESFLQDAFRVLKPAGRLVFWTDVQEYFDTSLELIAATTQFSLPIPVEEPGPEEFRTHFERRKRMIGETIYRAEFEKPKSLGDEAT
;
A
#
# COMPACT_ATOMS: atom_id res chain seq x y z
N TYR A 1 1.78 -7.19 -1.69
CA TYR A 1 2.83 -7.50 -2.70
C TYR A 1 3.91 -6.43 -2.59
N PHE A 2 5.20 -6.78 -2.65
CA PHE A 2 6.33 -5.86 -2.43
C PHE A 2 6.84 -5.29 -3.76
N PRO A 3 6.54 -4.02 -4.09
CA PRO A 3 7.18 -3.37 -5.22
C PRO A 3 8.65 -3.07 -4.90
N ASP A 4 9.54 -3.25 -5.88
CA ASP A 4 10.96 -2.94 -5.74
C ASP A 4 11.16 -1.49 -5.21
N PRO A 5 11.89 -1.29 -4.10
CA PRO A 5 11.88 -0.02 -3.37
C PRO A 5 12.69 1.12 -4.03
N TRP A 6 13.46 0.85 -5.09
CA TRP A 6 14.17 1.88 -5.87
C TRP A 6 14.89 2.97 -5.04
N TRP A 7 15.70 2.55 -4.06
CA TRP A 7 16.50 3.36 -3.13
C TRP A 7 17.26 4.60 -3.68
N LYS A 8 17.60 4.67 -4.97
CA LYS A 8 18.32 5.83 -5.53
C LYS A 8 17.34 6.91 -5.98
N LYS A 9 17.57 8.19 -5.62
CA LYS A 9 16.72 9.34 -6.03
C LYS A 9 16.33 9.32 -7.52
N ARG A 10 17.29 8.99 -8.41
CA ARG A 10 17.06 8.88 -9.87
C ARG A 10 16.04 7.79 -10.28
N HIS A 11 15.81 6.79 -9.43
CA HIS A 11 14.88 5.69 -9.69
C HIS A 11 13.51 5.91 -9.03
N ARG A 12 13.29 7.02 -8.32
CA ARG A 12 11.97 7.33 -7.73
C ARG A 12 10.84 7.32 -8.77
N LYS A 13 11.12 7.72 -10.03
CA LYS A 13 10.17 7.64 -11.15
C LYS A 13 9.75 6.20 -11.55
N ARG A 14 10.49 5.18 -11.08
CA ARG A 14 10.19 3.76 -11.33
C ARG A 14 9.37 3.12 -10.21
N ARG A 15 9.10 3.87 -9.12
CA ARG A 15 8.20 3.43 -8.06
C ARG A 15 6.82 3.16 -8.67
N VAL A 16 6.28 2.00 -8.33
CA VAL A 16 4.93 1.58 -8.75
C VAL A 16 3.89 2.58 -8.24
N LEU A 17 4.04 3.02 -6.98
CA LEU A 17 3.23 4.09 -6.44
C LEU A 17 3.76 5.44 -6.94
N ASN A 18 3.02 5.99 -7.89
CA ASN A 18 3.11 7.36 -8.35
C ASN A 18 1.68 7.91 -8.51
N GLU A 19 1.57 9.21 -8.70
CA GLU A 19 0.30 9.90 -8.78
C GLU A 19 -0.63 9.32 -9.86
N SER A 20 -0.12 9.08 -11.06
CA SER A 20 -0.91 8.52 -12.17
C SER A 20 -1.48 7.15 -11.82
N PHE A 21 -0.64 6.25 -11.29
CA PHE A 21 -1.08 4.93 -10.85
C PHE A 21 -2.15 5.01 -9.75
N LEU A 22 -1.99 5.91 -8.78
CA LEU A 22 -2.93 6.07 -7.67
C LEU A 22 -4.29 6.59 -8.14
N GLN A 23 -4.31 7.55 -9.07
CA GLN A 23 -5.54 8.04 -9.68
C GLN A 23 -6.26 6.93 -10.44
N ASP A 24 -5.53 6.16 -11.26
CA ASP A 24 -6.11 5.05 -11.99
C ASP A 24 -6.61 3.95 -11.06
N ALA A 25 -5.83 3.57 -10.04
CA ALA A 25 -6.23 2.60 -9.03
C ALA A 25 -7.51 3.04 -8.31
N PHE A 26 -7.57 4.29 -7.85
CA PHE A 26 -8.75 4.84 -7.20
C PHE A 26 -9.97 4.84 -8.13
N ARG A 27 -9.79 5.22 -9.40
CA ARG A 27 -10.87 5.25 -10.41
C ARG A 27 -11.47 3.87 -10.66
N VAL A 28 -10.63 2.84 -10.82
CA VAL A 28 -11.09 1.48 -11.18
C VAL A 28 -11.56 0.65 -9.99
N LEU A 29 -11.11 0.97 -8.78
CA LEU A 29 -11.56 0.28 -7.57
C LEU A 29 -13.07 0.50 -7.38
N LYS A 30 -13.79 -0.59 -7.10
CA LYS A 30 -15.18 -0.52 -6.68
C LYS A 30 -15.32 0.25 -5.35
N PRO A 31 -16.49 0.83 -5.06
CA PRO A 31 -16.80 1.32 -3.71
C PRO A 31 -16.52 0.25 -2.65
N ALA A 32 -15.98 0.65 -1.49
CA ALA A 32 -15.46 -0.24 -0.44
C ALA A 32 -14.34 -1.20 -0.92
N GLY A 33 -13.72 -0.92 -2.08
CA GLY A 33 -12.52 -1.61 -2.55
C GLY A 33 -11.29 -1.19 -1.74
N ARG A 34 -10.32 -2.11 -1.63
CA ARG A 34 -9.10 -1.91 -0.83
C ARG A 34 -7.86 -1.74 -1.68
N LEU A 35 -7.03 -0.78 -1.32
CA LEU A 35 -5.64 -0.66 -1.74
C LEU A 35 -4.74 -1.16 -0.60
N VAL A 36 -3.94 -2.18 -0.87
CA VAL A 36 -3.00 -2.77 0.10
C VAL A 36 -1.58 -2.44 -0.32
N PHE A 37 -0.80 -1.78 0.54
CA PHE A 37 0.58 -1.40 0.24
C PHE A 37 1.53 -1.77 1.37
N TRP A 38 2.57 -2.54 1.02
CA TRP A 38 3.63 -2.96 1.93
C TRP A 38 5.01 -2.64 1.35
N THR A 39 5.94 -2.21 2.20
CA THR A 39 7.35 -1.99 1.85
C THR A 39 8.25 -2.17 3.06
N ASP A 40 9.48 -2.58 2.81
CA ASP A 40 10.60 -2.68 3.74
C ASP A 40 11.41 -1.37 3.86
N VAL A 41 11.02 -0.31 3.15
CA VAL A 41 11.73 0.98 3.13
C VAL A 41 10.85 2.07 3.72
N GLN A 42 11.22 2.54 4.91
CA GLN A 42 10.48 3.56 5.67
C GLN A 42 10.23 4.83 4.86
N GLU A 43 11.26 5.39 4.22
CA GLU A 43 11.11 6.61 3.39
C GLU A 43 10.10 6.40 2.25
N TYR A 44 10.06 5.20 1.66
CA TYR A 44 9.08 4.91 0.61
C TYR A 44 7.67 4.75 1.20
N PHE A 45 7.56 4.17 2.40
CA PHE A 45 6.31 4.09 3.11
C PHE A 45 5.72 5.48 3.37
N ASP A 46 6.48 6.34 4.06
CA ASP A 46 6.03 7.67 4.46
C ASP A 46 5.65 8.53 3.25
N THR A 47 6.51 8.57 2.24
CA THR A 47 6.23 9.33 1.00
C THR A 47 5.03 8.79 0.22
N SER A 48 4.73 7.49 0.33
CA SER A 48 3.54 6.91 -0.30
C SER A 48 2.27 7.27 0.46
N LEU A 49 2.30 7.32 1.80
CA LEU A 49 1.16 7.75 2.60
C LEU A 49 0.77 9.20 2.26
N GLU A 50 1.76 10.09 2.21
CA GLU A 50 1.55 11.50 1.82
C GLU A 50 0.97 11.60 0.41
N LEU A 51 1.53 10.85 -0.55
CA LEU A 51 1.06 10.88 -1.93
C LEU A 51 -0.38 10.36 -2.07
N ILE A 52 -0.74 9.28 -1.36
CA ILE A 52 -2.10 8.73 -1.34
C ILE A 52 -3.07 9.77 -0.79
N ALA A 53 -2.75 10.40 0.34
CA ALA A 53 -3.59 11.42 0.96
C ALA A 53 -3.76 12.67 0.09
N ALA A 54 -2.72 13.06 -0.66
CA ALA A 54 -2.76 14.24 -1.51
C ALA A 54 -3.50 14.01 -2.85
N THR A 55 -3.50 12.78 -3.36
CA THR A 55 -3.97 12.49 -4.74
C THR A 55 -5.31 11.77 -4.77
N THR A 56 -5.72 11.10 -3.71
CA THR A 56 -6.94 10.27 -3.72
C THR A 56 -7.86 10.60 -2.56
N GLN A 57 -9.07 10.03 -2.60
CA GLN A 57 -10.05 10.14 -1.51
C GLN A 57 -10.17 8.82 -0.73
N PHE A 58 -9.08 8.04 -0.67
CA PHE A 58 -9.03 6.88 0.21
C PHE A 58 -9.20 7.27 1.68
N SER A 59 -9.57 6.29 2.52
CA SER A 59 -9.59 6.44 3.98
C SER A 59 -8.22 6.82 4.55
N LEU A 60 -8.19 7.15 5.83
CA LEU A 60 -6.94 7.12 6.59
C LEU A 60 -6.32 5.71 6.54
N PRO A 61 -4.98 5.58 6.65
CA PRO A 61 -4.32 4.30 6.63
C PRO A 61 -4.79 3.43 7.80
N ILE A 62 -5.24 2.23 7.46
CA ILE A 62 -5.64 1.18 8.40
C ILE A 62 -4.37 0.38 8.73
N PRO A 63 -4.00 0.28 10.02
CA PRO A 63 -2.86 -0.53 10.42
C PRO A 63 -3.16 -2.00 10.12
N VAL A 64 -2.22 -2.66 9.46
CA VAL A 64 -2.31 -4.10 9.14
C VAL A 64 -1.49 -4.86 10.17
N GLU A 65 -2.12 -5.75 10.90
CA GLU A 65 -1.41 -6.63 11.83
C GLU A 65 -0.43 -7.53 11.07
N GLU A 66 0.68 -7.82 11.74
CA GLU A 66 1.64 -8.74 11.20
C GLU A 66 1.07 -10.17 11.20
N PRO A 67 0.94 -10.83 10.04
CA PRO A 67 0.41 -12.19 10.02
C PRO A 67 1.33 -13.15 10.80
N GLY A 68 0.72 -14.21 11.32
CA GLY A 68 1.42 -15.25 12.07
C GLY A 68 2.48 -15.97 11.21
N PRO A 69 3.49 -16.60 11.83
CA PRO A 69 4.54 -17.41 11.18
C PRO A 69 4.07 -18.39 10.09
N GLU A 70 2.83 -18.86 10.16
CA GLU A 70 2.29 -19.92 9.32
C GLU A 70 1.55 -19.40 8.06
N GLU A 71 1.20 -18.11 7.99
CA GLU A 71 0.41 -17.53 6.90
C GLU A 71 1.24 -17.05 5.69
N PHE A 72 2.56 -17.18 5.73
CA PHE A 72 3.44 -16.61 4.71
C PHE A 72 3.44 -17.41 3.41
N ARG A 73 2.95 -16.76 2.36
CA ARG A 73 2.83 -17.32 1.01
C ARG A 73 4.13 -17.28 0.20
N THR A 74 5.11 -16.42 0.56
CA THR A 74 6.32 -16.25 -0.27
C THR A 74 7.64 -16.50 0.48
N HIS A 75 8.65 -17.00 -0.25
CA HIS A 75 10.01 -17.20 0.29
C HIS A 75 10.65 -15.88 0.77
N PHE A 76 10.32 -14.75 0.13
CA PHE A 76 10.87 -13.43 0.46
C PHE A 76 10.46 -12.97 1.88
N GLU A 77 9.18 -13.11 2.22
CA GLU A 77 8.64 -12.77 3.55
C GLU A 77 9.31 -13.57 4.67
N ARG A 78 9.56 -14.87 4.44
CA ARG A 78 10.26 -15.73 5.40
C ARG A 78 11.70 -15.29 5.64
N ARG A 79 12.44 -14.92 4.59
CA ARG A 79 13.84 -14.46 4.71
C ARG A 79 13.94 -13.10 5.41
N LYS A 80 13.06 -12.14 5.08
CA LYS A 80 13.05 -10.81 5.69
C LYS A 80 12.88 -10.87 7.21
N ARG A 81 11.98 -11.74 7.71
CA ARG A 81 11.80 -11.95 9.15
C ARG A 81 12.99 -12.59 9.85
N MET A 82 13.71 -13.52 9.19
CA MET A 82 14.94 -14.09 9.76
C MET A 82 16.04 -13.05 9.98
N ILE A 83 16.00 -11.95 9.23
CA ILE A 83 16.96 -10.83 9.31
C ILE A 83 16.48 -9.74 10.30
N GLY A 84 15.23 -9.84 10.80
CA GLY A 84 14.65 -8.87 11.74
C GLY A 84 14.29 -7.52 11.10
N GLU A 85 14.14 -7.45 9.78
CA GLU A 85 13.83 -6.19 9.09
C GLU A 85 12.34 -5.86 9.19
N THR A 86 12.04 -4.64 9.64
CA THR A 86 10.68 -4.11 9.77
C THR A 86 10.01 -3.99 8.41
N ILE A 87 8.80 -4.54 8.29
CA ILE A 87 7.95 -4.35 7.12
C ILE A 87 6.85 -3.37 7.49
N TYR A 88 6.81 -2.24 6.76
CA TYR A 88 5.77 -1.24 6.89
C TYR A 88 4.56 -1.64 6.04
N ARG A 89 3.36 -1.53 6.62
CA ARG A 89 2.10 -1.96 5.99
C ARG A 89 1.01 -0.92 6.19
N ALA A 90 0.24 -0.66 5.15
CA ALA A 90 -0.96 0.15 5.21
C ALA A 90 -2.05 -0.44 4.30
N GLU A 91 -3.28 -0.40 4.79
CA GLU A 91 -4.49 -0.65 4.02
C GLU A 91 -5.31 0.64 3.90
N PHE A 92 -5.99 0.80 2.77
CA PHE A 92 -6.82 1.95 2.48
C PHE A 92 -8.12 1.50 1.84
N GLU A 93 -9.24 2.13 2.22
CA GLU A 93 -10.55 1.83 1.66
C GLU A 93 -11.07 2.97 0.81
N LYS A 94 -11.64 2.63 -0.36
CA LYS A 94 -12.38 3.59 -1.17
C LYS A 94 -13.75 3.83 -0.52
N PRO A 95 -14.15 5.09 -0.28
CA PRO A 95 -15.45 5.39 0.32
C PRO A 95 -16.58 4.77 -0.50
N LYS A 96 -17.66 4.38 0.18
CA LYS A 96 -18.89 3.93 -0.48
C LYS A 96 -19.42 5.07 -1.36
N SER A 97 -19.94 4.76 -2.55
CA SER A 97 -20.69 5.75 -3.29
C SER A 97 -21.95 6.09 -2.51
N LEU A 98 -22.35 7.36 -2.52
CA LEU A 98 -23.54 7.86 -1.81
C LEU A 98 -24.86 7.17 -2.24
N GLY A 99 -24.84 6.32 -3.27
CA GLY A 99 -25.99 5.53 -3.75
C GLY A 99 -26.09 4.10 -3.21
N ASP A 100 -25.12 3.61 -2.43
CA ASP A 100 -25.08 2.21 -1.96
C ASP A 100 -25.74 1.98 -0.58
N GLU A 101 -26.31 3.01 0.05
CA GLU A 101 -27.00 2.91 1.36
C GLU A 101 -28.53 2.66 1.26
N ALA A 102 -29.06 2.43 0.06
CA ALA A 102 -30.49 2.17 -0.14
C ALA A 102 -30.73 0.82 -0.84
N THR A 103 -30.63 -0.29 -0.11
CA THR A 103 -31.39 -1.54 -0.35
C THR A 103 -31.39 -2.39 0.92
#